data_AF-A0A832N583-F1
#
_entry.id   AF-A0A832N583-F1
#
_cell.length_a   1.000
_cell.length_b   1.000
_cell.length_c   1.000
_cell.angle_alpha   90.00
_cell.angle_beta   90.00
_cell.angle_gamma   90.00
#
_symmetry.space_group_name_H-M   'P 1'
#
loop_
_entity.id
_entity.type
_entity.pdbx_description
1 polymer ?
#
loop_
_entity_poly.entity_id
_entity_poly.type
_entity_poly.pdbx_seq_one_letter_code
_entity_poly.pdbx_strand_id
1 'polypeptide(L)'
;MFDRKWRAEGMQMSEVIDAGFPKKVTMPFTCLLKSGQVSEEYIQAVLDAGKLDPSISGDPTRLLAFLSGLIAMQANGIPVIDAISMARRQKRRLNILWSPRRWREEHDLMARYETMARLSAENVAYDLSAFLPHLPARFPGYIIRTSRRLGMEGLRQRHCVASYHSRIRDGKCAIASVFVDKVRWTVEILPTGNPDSPLTIGMIRSRFNQRPSQGIIRRIYEILGLETDAGNGLSNSTLEDNVYRYMQNLQRVLPVLRALDIESVEVCFDGSGDSGSIDGVYFQPEPDEQVMVEIVRRQRHFDHQQRRWIVTENSVNLALSEAIEEIAYDWLEETGVDWYNGEGGYGEMMIDVGDGQVTMEVNQRMIETSTEVYRTVDIETGEDIE
;
A
#
# COMPACT_ATOMS: atom_id res chain seq x y z
N MET A 1 -18.92 -20.78 -2.35
CA MET A 1 -20.02 -21.64 -1.87
C MET A 1 -19.37 -23.00 -1.55
N PHE A 2 -18.91 -23.21 -0.32
CA PHE A 2 -18.32 -24.50 0.08
C PHE A 2 -19.44 -25.48 0.43
N ASP A 3 -19.33 -26.65 -0.17
CA ASP A 3 -20.29 -27.72 -0.13
C ASP A 3 -20.36 -28.31 1.28
N ARG A 4 -21.56 -28.26 1.87
CA ARG A 4 -21.92 -28.87 3.16
C ARG A 4 -22.06 -30.39 2.95
N LYS A 5 -21.01 -31.05 2.45
CA LYS A 5 -21.05 -32.46 2.06
C LYS A 5 -21.56 -33.36 3.19
N TRP A 6 -21.16 -33.09 4.43
CA TRP A 6 -21.67 -33.78 5.62
C TRP A 6 -23.17 -33.54 5.87
N ARG A 7 -23.72 -32.34 5.56
CA ARG A 7 -25.19 -32.12 5.60
C ARG A 7 -25.90 -32.80 4.44
N ALA A 8 -25.27 -32.89 3.27
CA ALA A 8 -25.80 -33.63 2.13
C ALA A 8 -25.82 -35.15 2.40
N GLU A 9 -24.90 -35.64 3.23
CA GLU A 9 -24.81 -37.02 3.73
C GLU A 9 -25.66 -37.24 5.02
N GLY A 10 -26.37 -36.23 5.50
CA GLY A 10 -27.26 -36.32 6.66
C GLY A 10 -26.57 -36.39 8.03
N MET A 11 -25.25 -36.24 8.10
CA MET A 11 -24.51 -36.21 9.36
C MET A 11 -24.76 -34.92 10.13
N GLN A 12 -24.71 -34.97 11.46
CA GLN A 12 -24.66 -33.78 12.30
C GLN A 12 -23.21 -33.33 12.53
N MET A 13 -22.98 -32.03 12.76
CA MET A 13 -21.63 -31.50 13.01
C MET A 13 -20.95 -32.19 14.22
N SER A 14 -21.73 -32.60 15.23
CA SER A 14 -21.22 -33.40 16.35
C SER A 14 -20.58 -34.71 15.89
N GLU A 15 -21.14 -35.38 14.89
CA GLU A 15 -20.63 -36.65 14.34
C GLU A 15 -19.35 -36.43 13.51
N VAL A 16 -19.22 -35.27 12.85
CA VAL A 16 -18.01 -34.87 12.12
C VAL A 16 -16.85 -34.60 13.09
N ILE A 17 -17.13 -33.95 14.21
CA ILE A 17 -16.14 -33.72 15.26
C ILE A 17 -15.71 -35.06 15.90
N ASP A 18 -16.66 -35.96 16.16
CA ASP A 18 -16.41 -37.29 16.74
C ASP A 18 -15.57 -38.20 15.82
N ALA A 19 -15.76 -38.09 14.50
CA ALA A 19 -15.01 -38.87 13.52
C ALA A 19 -13.57 -38.35 13.29
N GLY A 20 -13.29 -37.09 13.63
CA GLY A 20 -12.03 -36.42 13.31
C GLY A 20 -11.01 -36.32 14.45
N PHE A 21 -11.42 -36.47 15.71
CA PHE A 21 -10.58 -36.14 16.88
C PHE A 21 -10.76 -37.06 18.09
N PRO A 22 -9.76 -37.12 19.00
CA PRO A 22 -9.90 -37.82 20.28
C PRO A 22 -11.02 -37.21 21.14
N LYS A 23 -11.75 -38.05 21.90
CA LYS A 23 -12.88 -37.66 22.78
C LYS A 23 -12.60 -36.47 23.70
N LYS A 24 -11.35 -36.30 24.14
CA LYS A 24 -10.92 -35.18 25.02
C LYS A 24 -11.11 -33.80 24.38
N VAL A 25 -11.25 -33.73 23.06
CA VAL A 25 -11.42 -32.48 22.32
C VAL A 25 -12.77 -32.38 21.64
N THR A 26 -13.36 -33.50 21.25
CA THR A 26 -14.74 -33.51 20.78
C THR A 26 -15.73 -32.98 21.82
N MET A 27 -15.52 -33.32 23.09
CA MET A 27 -16.43 -32.92 24.17
C MET A 27 -16.44 -31.39 24.38
N PRO A 28 -15.31 -30.68 24.51
CA PRO A 28 -15.29 -29.21 24.52
C PRO A 28 -15.95 -28.58 23.28
N PHE A 29 -15.61 -29.00 22.06
CA PHE A 29 -16.20 -28.43 20.84
C PHE A 29 -17.72 -28.64 20.78
N THR A 30 -18.19 -29.81 21.19
CA THR A 30 -19.61 -30.15 21.19
C THR A 30 -20.36 -29.38 22.27
N CYS A 31 -19.75 -29.15 23.44
CA CYS A 31 -20.33 -28.31 24.50
C CYS A 31 -20.46 -26.85 24.05
N LEU A 32 -19.42 -26.29 23.42
CA LEU A 32 -19.43 -24.92 22.89
C LEU A 32 -20.44 -24.72 21.76
N LEU A 33 -20.62 -25.74 20.91
CA LEU A 33 -21.64 -25.74 19.86
C LEU A 33 -23.05 -25.79 20.46
N LYS A 34 -23.29 -26.70 21.40
CA LYS A 34 -24.60 -26.88 22.05
C LYS A 34 -25.01 -25.68 22.91
N SER A 35 -24.03 -24.99 23.51
CA SER A 35 -24.28 -23.75 24.27
C SER A 35 -24.53 -22.54 23.37
N GLY A 36 -24.33 -22.67 22.05
CA GLY A 36 -24.46 -21.56 21.10
C GLY A 36 -23.34 -20.53 21.17
N GLN A 37 -22.28 -20.80 21.95
CA GLN A 37 -21.13 -19.89 22.09
C GLN A 37 -20.26 -19.86 20.83
N VAL A 38 -20.31 -20.92 20.02
CA VAL A 38 -19.56 -21.07 18.77
C VAL A 38 -20.49 -21.64 17.71
N SER A 39 -20.44 -21.11 16.49
CA SER A 39 -21.25 -21.64 15.39
C SER A 39 -20.55 -22.80 14.67
N GLU A 40 -21.32 -23.57 13.90
CA GLU A 40 -20.77 -24.66 13.08
C GLU A 40 -19.69 -24.17 12.09
N GLU A 41 -19.79 -22.93 11.63
CA GLU A 41 -18.83 -22.32 10.70
C GLU A 41 -17.44 -22.17 11.33
N TYR A 42 -17.38 -21.76 12.60
CA TYR A 42 -16.14 -21.60 13.34
C TYR A 42 -15.48 -22.95 13.59
N ILE A 43 -16.27 -23.95 13.97
CA ILE A 43 -15.76 -25.32 14.16
C ILE A 43 -15.19 -25.83 12.84
N GLN A 44 -15.93 -25.69 11.73
CA GLN A 44 -15.44 -26.13 10.43
C GLN A 44 -14.15 -25.40 10.02
N ALA A 45 -14.03 -24.10 10.29
CA ALA A 45 -12.82 -23.33 10.01
C ALA A 45 -11.62 -23.86 10.80
N VAL A 46 -11.79 -24.16 12.09
CA VAL A 46 -10.73 -24.75 12.92
C VAL A 46 -10.33 -26.14 12.42
N LEU A 47 -11.30 -26.96 12.05
CA LEU A 47 -11.05 -28.29 11.47
C LEU A 47 -10.27 -28.20 10.16
N ASP A 48 -10.63 -27.26 9.29
CA ASP A 48 -9.95 -27.03 8.03
C ASP A 48 -8.54 -26.48 8.25
N ALA A 49 -8.36 -25.57 9.21
CA ALA A 49 -7.06 -25.04 9.58
C ALA A 49 -6.11 -26.13 10.09
N GLY A 50 -6.58 -27.03 10.95
CA GLY A 50 -5.78 -28.16 11.43
C GLY A 50 -5.37 -29.17 10.34
N LYS A 51 -6.10 -29.23 9.23
CA LYS A 51 -5.71 -30.04 8.06
C LYS A 51 -4.69 -29.34 7.16
N LEU A 52 -4.66 -28.01 7.18
CA LEU A 52 -3.79 -27.19 6.33
C LEU A 52 -2.48 -26.79 7.04
N ASP A 53 -2.44 -26.89 8.36
CA ASP A 53 -1.24 -26.69 9.17
C ASP A 53 -0.57 -28.05 9.51
N PRO A 54 0.51 -28.43 8.81
CA PRO A 54 1.18 -29.70 9.06
C PRO A 54 1.84 -29.78 10.45
N SER A 55 2.10 -28.65 11.12
CA SER A 55 2.76 -28.63 12.43
C SER A 55 1.82 -29.01 13.59
N ILE A 56 0.51 -29.08 13.32
CA ILE A 56 -0.54 -29.22 14.33
C ILE A 56 -1.57 -30.29 13.92
N SER A 57 -1.37 -30.97 12.79
CA SER A 57 -2.29 -32.02 12.32
C SER A 57 -2.46 -33.10 13.41
N GLY A 58 -3.62 -33.12 14.06
CA GLY A 58 -3.92 -34.06 15.13
C GLY A 58 -3.53 -33.61 16.55
N ASP A 59 -2.99 -32.41 16.80
CA ASP A 59 -2.82 -31.85 18.16
C ASP A 59 -4.10 -31.16 18.64
N PRO A 60 -4.87 -31.82 19.51
CA PRO A 60 -6.21 -31.36 19.83
C PRO A 60 -6.22 -30.12 20.75
N THR A 61 -5.16 -29.94 21.56
CA THR A 61 -5.05 -28.82 22.51
C THR A 61 -4.74 -27.51 21.77
N ARG A 62 -3.88 -27.57 20.75
CA ARG A 62 -3.57 -26.40 19.93
C ARG A 62 -4.77 -25.93 19.08
N LEU A 63 -5.60 -26.84 18.61
CA LEU A 63 -6.83 -26.50 17.89
C LEU A 63 -7.87 -25.81 18.78
N LEU A 64 -8.00 -26.26 20.03
CA LEU A 64 -8.84 -25.59 21.02
C LEU A 64 -8.31 -24.19 21.36
N ALA A 65 -7.00 -24.03 21.53
CA ALA A 65 -6.39 -22.72 21.74
C ALA A 65 -6.61 -21.79 20.54
N PHE A 66 -6.48 -22.33 19.32
CA PHE A 66 -6.74 -21.58 18.09
C PHE A 66 -8.19 -21.14 17.96
N LEU A 67 -9.17 -21.95 18.36
CA LEU A 67 -10.59 -21.55 18.36
C LEU A 67 -10.80 -20.25 19.14
N SER A 68 -10.23 -20.15 20.34
CA SER A 68 -10.30 -18.95 21.17
C SER A 68 -9.64 -17.75 20.48
N GLY A 69 -8.46 -17.96 19.87
CA GLY A 69 -7.76 -16.93 19.10
C GLY A 69 -8.53 -16.48 17.85
N LEU A 70 -9.18 -17.40 17.14
CA LEU A 70 -9.98 -17.13 15.94
C LEU A 70 -11.17 -16.24 16.26
N ILE A 71 -11.90 -16.53 17.34
CA ILE A 71 -13.03 -15.70 17.78
C ILE A 71 -12.55 -14.27 18.11
N ALA A 72 -11.47 -14.14 18.87
CA ALA A 72 -10.90 -12.84 19.19
C ALA A 72 -10.42 -12.09 17.94
N MET A 73 -9.78 -12.77 16.99
CA MET A 73 -9.30 -12.17 15.75
C MET A 73 -10.45 -11.69 14.87
N GLN A 74 -11.53 -12.47 14.73
CA GLN A 74 -12.70 -12.04 13.97
C GLN A 74 -13.44 -10.88 14.63
N ALA A 75 -13.54 -10.85 15.97
CA ALA A 75 -14.09 -9.70 16.68
C ALA A 75 -13.31 -8.40 16.40
N ASN A 76 -12.03 -8.50 16.07
CA ASN A 76 -11.16 -7.39 15.66
C ASN A 76 -11.09 -7.18 14.13
N GLY A 77 -12.02 -7.76 13.37
CA GLY A 77 -12.14 -7.56 11.92
C GLY A 77 -11.04 -8.24 11.09
N ILE A 78 -10.39 -9.28 11.61
CA ILE A 78 -9.38 -10.05 10.86
C ILE A 78 -10.07 -11.19 10.11
N PRO A 79 -9.86 -11.33 8.79
CA PRO A 79 -10.62 -12.27 7.95
C PRO A 79 -10.08 -13.71 7.99
N VAL A 80 -9.92 -14.27 9.19
CA VAL A 80 -9.28 -15.59 9.41
C VAL A 80 -10.04 -16.73 8.73
N ILE A 81 -11.37 -16.79 8.87
CA ILE A 81 -12.20 -17.83 8.24
C ILE A 81 -12.07 -17.78 6.71
N ASP A 82 -12.10 -16.57 6.13
CA ASP A 82 -11.99 -16.41 4.68
C ASP A 82 -10.58 -16.78 4.18
N ALA A 83 -9.55 -16.45 4.95
CA ALA A 83 -8.18 -16.88 4.67
C ALA A 83 -8.04 -18.42 4.65
N ILE A 84 -8.62 -19.12 5.64
CA ILE A 84 -8.61 -20.60 5.70
C ILE A 84 -9.35 -21.19 4.48
N SER A 85 -10.51 -20.63 4.15
CA SER A 85 -11.31 -21.01 2.98
C SER A 85 -10.54 -20.84 1.66
N MET A 86 -9.84 -19.72 1.48
CA MET A 86 -8.97 -19.47 0.31
C MET A 86 -7.77 -20.42 0.28
N ALA A 87 -7.08 -20.61 1.40
CA ALA A 87 -5.95 -21.51 1.50
C ALA A 87 -6.34 -22.93 1.11
N ARG A 88 -7.51 -23.41 1.57
CA ARG A 88 -8.07 -24.71 1.19
C ARG A 88 -8.29 -24.83 -0.33
N ARG A 89 -8.93 -23.84 -0.96
CA ARG A 89 -9.19 -23.85 -2.41
C ARG A 89 -7.90 -23.86 -3.22
N GLN A 90 -6.90 -23.12 -2.76
CA GLN A 90 -5.60 -23.00 -3.40
C GLN A 90 -4.62 -24.13 -3.02
N LYS A 91 -5.04 -25.07 -2.17
CA LYS A 91 -4.19 -26.13 -1.61
C LYS A 91 -2.90 -25.57 -0.97
N ARG A 92 -3.01 -24.42 -0.31
CA ARG A 92 -1.90 -23.75 0.38
C ARG A 92 -1.86 -24.19 1.83
N ARG A 93 -0.65 -24.38 2.35
CA ARG A 93 -0.41 -24.57 3.79
C ARG A 93 -0.64 -23.25 4.52
N LEU A 94 -1.03 -23.36 5.80
CA LEU A 94 -1.15 -22.22 6.71
C LEU A 94 -0.46 -22.54 8.03
N ASN A 95 -0.28 -21.50 8.85
CA ASN A 95 0.19 -21.66 10.22
C ASN A 95 -0.82 -20.98 11.15
N ILE A 96 -1.44 -21.75 12.05
CA ILE A 96 -2.48 -21.23 12.92
C ILE A 96 -1.96 -20.26 13.99
N LEU A 97 -0.64 -20.27 14.23
CA LEU A 97 0.06 -19.39 15.17
C LEU A 97 0.46 -18.05 14.53
N TRP A 98 0.07 -17.78 13.28
CA TRP A 98 0.29 -16.47 12.67
C TRP A 98 -0.33 -15.35 13.51
N SER A 99 0.39 -14.23 13.54
CA SER A 99 -0.11 -13.02 14.18
C SER A 99 -1.37 -12.51 13.45
N PRO A 100 -2.24 -11.75 14.14
CA PRO A 100 -3.33 -10.98 13.54
C PRO A 100 -2.99 -10.28 12.23
N ARG A 101 -1.83 -9.60 12.21
CA ARG A 101 -1.32 -8.89 11.04
C ARG A 101 -1.02 -9.85 9.90
N ARG A 102 -0.32 -10.96 10.19
CA ARG A 102 0.07 -11.94 9.16
C ARG A 102 -1.15 -12.63 8.54
N TRP A 103 -2.18 -12.92 9.32
CA TRP A 103 -3.46 -13.43 8.80
C TRP A 103 -4.10 -12.49 7.77
N ARG A 104 -4.08 -11.18 8.03
CA ARG A 104 -4.60 -10.18 7.09
C ARG A 104 -3.74 -10.10 5.82
N GLU A 105 -2.42 -10.12 5.96
CA GLU A 105 -1.51 -10.08 4.82
C GLU A 105 -1.68 -11.31 3.89
N GLU A 106 -1.78 -12.52 4.45
CA GLU A 106 -1.99 -13.76 3.69
C GLU A 106 -3.38 -13.80 3.05
N HIS A 107 -4.41 -13.35 3.76
CA HIS A 107 -5.74 -13.14 3.19
C HIS A 107 -5.67 -12.23 1.96
N ASP A 108 -5.08 -11.05 2.10
CA ASP A 108 -5.03 -10.05 1.02
C ASP A 108 -4.22 -10.56 -0.16
N LEU A 109 -3.16 -11.32 0.09
CA LEU A 109 -2.37 -11.99 -0.95
C LEU A 109 -3.22 -13.00 -1.72
N MET A 110 -3.89 -13.91 -1.02
CA MET A 110 -4.73 -14.94 -1.63
C MET A 110 -5.92 -14.34 -2.38
N ALA A 111 -6.59 -13.34 -1.82
CA ALA A 111 -7.70 -12.65 -2.46
C ALA A 111 -7.29 -11.97 -3.77
N ARG A 112 -6.08 -11.38 -3.82
CA ARG A 112 -5.50 -10.82 -5.06
C ARG A 112 -5.25 -11.92 -6.09
N TYR A 113 -4.70 -13.06 -5.68
CA TYR A 113 -4.47 -14.19 -6.59
C TYR A 113 -5.77 -14.76 -7.16
N GLU A 114 -6.80 -14.96 -6.34
CA GLU A 114 -8.11 -15.45 -6.82
C GLU A 114 -8.77 -14.46 -7.77
N THR A 115 -8.70 -13.16 -7.43
CA THR A 115 -9.18 -12.10 -8.30
C THR A 115 -8.44 -12.14 -9.64
N MET A 116 -7.12 -12.30 -9.64
CA MET A 116 -6.32 -12.37 -10.87
C MET A 116 -6.66 -13.63 -11.67
N ALA A 117 -6.75 -14.80 -11.03
CA ALA A 117 -7.11 -16.05 -11.68
C ALA A 117 -8.49 -15.97 -12.35
N ARG A 118 -9.49 -15.40 -11.65
CA ARG A 118 -10.82 -15.15 -12.19
C ARG A 118 -10.76 -14.20 -13.39
N LEU A 119 -10.13 -13.03 -13.24
CA LEU A 119 -10.04 -12.03 -14.31
C LEU A 119 -9.27 -12.56 -15.53
N SER A 120 -8.26 -13.40 -15.32
CA SER A 120 -7.48 -14.05 -16.38
C SER A 120 -8.28 -15.13 -17.10
N ALA A 121 -9.07 -15.92 -16.38
CA ALA A 121 -9.93 -16.96 -16.94
C ALA A 121 -11.10 -16.36 -17.74
N GLU A 122 -11.73 -15.32 -17.22
CA GLU A 122 -12.83 -14.62 -17.89
C GLU A 122 -12.36 -13.86 -19.14
N ASN A 123 -11.18 -13.22 -19.07
CA ASN A 123 -10.54 -12.43 -20.13
C ASN A 123 -11.52 -11.55 -20.94
N VAL A 124 -12.48 -10.94 -20.26
CA VAL A 124 -13.50 -10.08 -20.87
C VAL A 124 -12.83 -8.89 -21.54
N ALA A 125 -13.18 -8.65 -22.80
CA ALA A 125 -12.84 -7.41 -23.48
C ALA A 125 -13.79 -6.30 -23.04
N TYR A 126 -13.23 -5.15 -22.66
CA TYR A 126 -14.03 -4.00 -22.24
C TYR A 126 -14.43 -3.15 -23.44
N ASP A 127 -15.68 -2.70 -23.45
CA ASP A 127 -16.11 -1.62 -24.33
C ASP A 127 -15.59 -0.30 -23.77
N LEU A 128 -14.74 0.37 -24.55
CA LEU A 128 -14.10 1.64 -24.19
C LEU A 128 -14.39 2.71 -25.25
N SER A 129 -15.42 2.51 -26.07
CA SER A 129 -15.83 3.42 -27.14
C SER A 129 -16.07 4.86 -26.65
N ALA A 130 -16.55 5.03 -25.42
CA ALA A 130 -16.72 6.35 -24.79
C ALA A 130 -15.42 7.06 -24.38
N PHE A 131 -14.30 6.36 -24.31
CA PHE A 131 -13.02 6.91 -23.82
C PHE A 131 -12.00 7.10 -24.94
N LEU A 132 -11.89 6.11 -25.83
CA LEU A 132 -10.82 6.07 -26.84
C LEU A 132 -10.78 7.27 -27.81
N PRO A 133 -11.91 7.86 -28.25
CA PRO A 133 -11.88 9.02 -29.13
C PRO A 133 -11.30 10.28 -28.48
N HIS A 134 -11.35 10.37 -27.16
CA HIS A 134 -10.90 11.53 -26.38
C HIS A 134 -9.49 11.36 -25.80
N LEU A 135 -8.82 10.25 -26.11
CA LEU A 135 -7.47 9.96 -25.65
C LEU A 135 -6.51 9.88 -26.84
N PRO A 136 -5.23 10.24 -26.67
CA PRO A 136 -4.26 10.16 -27.74
C PRO A 136 -4.09 8.72 -28.22
N ALA A 137 -3.98 8.54 -29.54
CA ALA A 137 -3.81 7.23 -30.16
C ALA A 137 -2.54 6.50 -29.66
N ARG A 138 -1.51 7.25 -29.25
CA ARG A 138 -0.28 6.75 -28.64
C ARG A 138 0.17 7.67 -27.52
N PHE A 139 0.60 7.07 -26.41
CA PHE A 139 1.24 7.75 -25.29
C PHE A 139 2.22 6.78 -24.61
N PRO A 140 3.12 7.25 -23.72
CA PRO A 140 3.99 6.40 -22.93
C PRO A 140 3.18 5.55 -21.95
N GLY A 141 2.59 4.45 -22.43
CA GLY A 141 1.60 3.72 -21.67
C GLY A 141 0.65 2.92 -22.56
N TYR A 142 -0.44 2.45 -21.96
CA TYR A 142 -1.54 1.84 -22.69
C TYR A 142 -2.82 1.82 -21.86
N ILE A 143 -3.97 1.83 -22.54
CA ILE A 143 -5.27 1.59 -21.93
C ILE A 143 -5.47 0.09 -21.68
N ILE A 144 -5.99 -0.25 -20.50
CA ILE A 144 -6.31 -1.62 -20.11
C ILE A 144 -7.62 -2.05 -20.78
N ARG A 145 -7.51 -2.91 -21.80
CA ARG A 145 -8.65 -3.32 -22.63
C ARG A 145 -9.31 -4.63 -22.22
N THR A 146 -8.68 -5.40 -21.32
CA THR A 146 -9.23 -6.70 -20.90
C THR A 146 -9.10 -6.94 -19.40
N SER A 147 -9.99 -7.77 -18.85
CA SER A 147 -9.93 -8.21 -17.45
C SER A 147 -8.60 -8.87 -17.10
N ARG A 148 -8.03 -9.68 -18.00
CA ARG A 148 -6.70 -10.27 -17.82
C ARG A 148 -5.63 -9.20 -17.64
N ARG A 149 -5.62 -8.16 -18.47
CA ARG A 149 -4.66 -7.04 -18.35
C ARG A 149 -4.87 -6.25 -17.07
N LEU A 150 -6.12 -6.06 -16.63
CA LEU A 150 -6.45 -5.43 -15.35
C LEU A 150 -5.89 -6.23 -14.17
N GLY A 151 -6.09 -7.55 -14.16
CA GLY A 151 -5.53 -8.45 -13.14
C GLY A 151 -4.00 -8.39 -13.08
N MET A 152 -3.35 -8.36 -14.24
CA MET A 152 -1.88 -8.20 -14.33
C MET A 152 -1.39 -6.84 -13.80
N GLU A 153 -2.17 -5.76 -13.97
CA GLU A 153 -1.83 -4.46 -13.41
C GLU A 153 -1.90 -4.48 -11.88
N GLY A 154 -2.96 -5.06 -11.32
CA GLY A 154 -3.09 -5.22 -9.87
C GLY A 154 -1.97 -6.03 -9.23
N LEU A 155 -1.52 -7.09 -9.91
CA LEU A 155 -0.37 -7.88 -9.46
C LEU A 155 0.93 -7.07 -9.47
N ARG A 156 1.21 -6.36 -10.58
CA ARG A 156 2.42 -5.55 -10.74
C ARG A 156 2.50 -4.41 -9.73
N GLN A 157 1.37 -3.73 -9.52
CA GLN A 157 1.31 -2.54 -8.67
C GLN A 157 0.97 -2.87 -7.22
N ARG A 158 0.63 -4.12 -6.91
CA ARG A 158 0.12 -4.55 -5.61
C ARG A 158 -1.11 -3.74 -5.17
N HIS A 159 -2.01 -3.45 -6.12
CA HIS A 159 -3.29 -2.77 -5.86
C HIS A 159 -4.45 -3.76 -5.91
N CYS A 160 -5.50 -3.46 -5.15
CA CYS A 160 -6.77 -4.14 -5.35
C CYS A 160 -7.41 -3.61 -6.64
N VAL A 161 -7.46 -4.45 -7.67
CA VAL A 161 -8.09 -4.12 -8.97
C VAL A 161 -9.47 -4.73 -9.14
N ALA A 162 -9.94 -5.51 -8.16
CA ALA A 162 -11.24 -6.19 -8.20
C ALA A 162 -12.40 -5.21 -8.37
N SER A 163 -12.34 -4.07 -7.67
CA SER A 163 -13.37 -3.03 -7.68
C SER A 163 -13.49 -2.29 -9.03
N TYR A 164 -12.44 -2.30 -9.86
CA TYR A 164 -12.47 -1.66 -11.17
C TYR A 164 -13.11 -2.55 -12.24
N HIS A 165 -13.06 -3.87 -12.11
CA HIS A 165 -13.56 -4.77 -13.16
C HIS A 165 -15.04 -4.51 -13.50
N SER A 166 -15.90 -4.42 -12.48
CA SER A 166 -17.33 -4.11 -12.68
C SER A 166 -17.53 -2.70 -13.21
N ARG A 167 -16.79 -1.71 -12.68
CA ARG A 167 -16.93 -0.30 -13.07
C ARG A 167 -16.53 -0.06 -14.53
N ILE A 168 -15.48 -0.72 -15.02
CA ILE A 168 -15.09 -0.63 -16.42
C ILE A 168 -16.14 -1.29 -17.32
N ARG A 169 -16.64 -2.47 -16.91
CA ARG A 169 -17.69 -3.17 -17.66
C ARG A 169 -18.99 -2.36 -17.76
N ASP A 170 -19.33 -1.62 -16.70
CA ASP A 170 -20.49 -0.74 -16.66
C ASP A 170 -20.24 0.62 -17.36
N GLY A 171 -19.07 0.82 -17.99
CA GLY A 171 -18.71 2.07 -18.68
C GLY A 171 -18.46 3.25 -17.74
N LYS A 172 -18.35 3.03 -16.43
CA LYS A 172 -18.18 4.09 -15.42
C LYS A 172 -16.77 4.62 -15.31
N CYS A 173 -15.77 3.86 -15.77
CA CYS A 173 -14.39 4.32 -15.85
C CYS A 173 -13.58 3.52 -16.88
N ALA A 174 -12.43 4.06 -17.26
CA ALA A 174 -11.36 3.34 -17.95
C ALA A 174 -10.09 3.38 -17.09
N ILE A 175 -9.21 2.39 -17.26
CA ILE A 175 -7.92 2.35 -16.58
C ILE A 175 -6.79 2.41 -17.61
N ALA A 176 -5.81 3.27 -17.37
CA ALA A 176 -4.58 3.37 -18.13
C ALA A 176 -3.37 3.02 -17.27
N SER A 177 -2.38 2.35 -17.87
CA SER A 177 -1.01 2.34 -17.35
C SER A 177 -0.26 3.46 -18.06
N VAL A 178 0.29 4.43 -17.33
CA VAL A 178 1.07 5.57 -17.84
C VAL A 178 2.48 5.52 -17.26
N PHE A 179 3.50 5.77 -18.07
CA PHE A 179 4.90 5.79 -17.65
C PHE A 179 5.41 7.24 -17.62
N VAL A 180 5.81 7.71 -16.44
CA VAL A 180 6.40 9.02 -16.24
C VAL A 180 7.67 8.83 -15.41
N ASP A 181 8.79 9.36 -15.88
CA ASP A 181 10.09 9.28 -15.21
C ASP A 181 10.49 7.84 -14.80
N LYS A 182 10.25 6.90 -15.72
CA LYS A 182 10.46 5.44 -15.55
C LYS A 182 9.58 4.78 -14.47
N VAL A 183 8.66 5.52 -13.86
CA VAL A 183 7.66 5.00 -12.93
C VAL A 183 6.36 4.67 -13.67
N ARG A 184 5.78 3.51 -13.35
CA ARG A 184 4.46 3.10 -13.84
C ARG A 184 3.36 3.63 -12.92
N TRP A 185 2.40 4.33 -13.48
CA TRP A 185 1.21 4.87 -12.83
C TRP A 185 -0.04 4.18 -13.36
N THR A 186 -0.86 3.66 -12.46
CA THR A 186 -2.24 3.23 -12.74
C THR A 186 -3.13 4.46 -12.64
N VAL A 187 -3.76 4.84 -13.74
CA VAL A 187 -4.60 6.04 -13.87
C VAL A 187 -6.03 5.62 -14.14
N GLU A 188 -6.95 6.07 -13.31
CA GLU A 188 -8.38 5.93 -13.51
C GLU A 188 -8.92 7.16 -14.25
N ILE A 189 -9.65 6.92 -15.33
CA ILE A 189 -10.25 7.94 -16.19
C ILE A 189 -11.76 7.83 -16.05
N LEU A 190 -12.41 8.96 -15.81
CA LEU A 190 -13.84 9.06 -15.53
C LEU A 190 -14.54 9.92 -16.59
N PRO A 191 -15.76 9.56 -17.00
CA PRO A 191 -16.61 10.46 -17.79
C PRO A 191 -17.12 11.60 -16.90
N THR A 192 -17.10 12.82 -17.41
CA THR A 192 -17.59 14.02 -16.69
C THR A 192 -19.06 14.33 -17.01
N GLY A 193 -19.56 13.86 -18.15
CA GLY A 193 -20.84 14.27 -18.71
C GLY A 193 -20.84 15.66 -19.36
N ASN A 194 -19.70 16.37 -19.37
CA ASN A 194 -19.55 17.67 -20.03
C ASN A 194 -19.04 17.46 -21.48
N PRO A 195 -19.75 17.92 -22.52
CA PRO A 195 -19.29 17.79 -23.90
C PRO A 195 -17.94 18.45 -24.20
N ASP A 196 -17.62 19.55 -23.51
CA ASP A 196 -16.42 20.34 -23.75
C ASP A 196 -15.18 19.74 -23.07
N SER A 197 -15.37 19.01 -21.97
CA SER A 197 -14.33 18.30 -21.25
C SER A 197 -14.85 16.92 -20.85
N PRO A 198 -14.94 15.95 -21.80
CA PRO A 198 -15.72 14.72 -21.64
C PRO A 198 -15.12 13.72 -20.65
N LEU A 199 -13.82 13.84 -20.36
CA LEU A 199 -13.08 12.94 -19.48
C LEU A 199 -12.26 13.74 -18.47
N THR A 200 -12.17 13.22 -17.25
CA THR A 200 -11.24 13.69 -16.21
C THR A 200 -10.49 12.50 -15.61
N ILE A 201 -9.44 12.78 -14.85
CA ILE A 201 -8.70 11.77 -14.10
C ILE A 201 -9.29 11.66 -12.69
N GLY A 202 -9.67 10.44 -12.30
CA GLY A 202 -10.15 10.14 -10.94
C GLY A 202 -9.01 9.89 -9.97
N MET A 203 -8.43 8.69 -10.03
CA MET A 203 -7.32 8.27 -9.17
C MET A 203 -6.05 7.99 -9.96
N ILE A 204 -4.91 8.38 -9.40
CA ILE A 204 -3.58 8.01 -9.87
C ILE A 204 -2.85 7.29 -8.73
N ARG A 205 -2.30 6.11 -9.01
CA ARG A 205 -1.57 5.29 -8.04
C ARG A 205 -0.37 4.59 -8.69
N SER A 206 0.80 4.62 -8.06
CA SER A 206 1.93 3.73 -8.39
C SER A 206 2.03 2.60 -7.36
N ARG A 207 3.03 1.72 -7.47
CA ARG A 207 3.18 0.52 -6.64
C ARG A 207 2.91 0.79 -5.15
N PHE A 208 2.21 -0.12 -4.47
CA PHE A 208 1.80 0.03 -3.06
C PHE A 208 0.84 1.20 -2.76
N ASN A 209 0.00 1.57 -3.71
CA ASN A 209 -0.92 2.71 -3.64
C ASN A 209 -0.26 4.08 -3.38
N GLN A 210 1.02 4.22 -3.70
CA GLN A 210 1.73 5.50 -3.66
C GLN A 210 1.02 6.56 -4.53
N ARG A 211 0.97 7.80 -4.03
CA ARG A 211 0.30 8.92 -4.71
C ARG A 211 1.33 9.72 -5.52
N PRO A 212 0.94 10.27 -6.68
CA PRO A 212 1.82 11.14 -7.44
C PRO A 212 1.97 12.52 -6.78
N SER A 213 3.11 13.17 -7.01
CA SER A 213 3.28 14.61 -6.79
C SER A 213 2.51 15.43 -7.82
N GLN A 214 2.30 16.72 -7.57
CA GLN A 214 1.55 17.60 -8.48
C GLN A 214 2.16 17.70 -9.88
N GLY A 215 3.49 17.69 -9.99
CA GLY A 215 4.18 17.66 -11.29
C GLY A 215 3.88 16.41 -12.10
N ILE A 216 3.84 15.26 -11.43
CA ILE A 216 3.47 13.99 -12.07
C ILE A 216 2.00 14.00 -12.49
N ILE A 217 1.09 14.53 -11.65
CA ILE A 217 -0.33 14.68 -12.00
C ILE A 217 -0.46 15.49 -13.28
N ARG A 218 0.11 16.71 -13.32
CA ARG A 218 0.06 17.58 -14.49
C ARG A 218 0.61 16.90 -15.74
N ARG A 219 1.75 16.23 -15.61
CA ARG A 219 2.37 15.52 -16.74
C ARG A 219 1.52 14.35 -17.24
N ILE A 220 0.79 13.68 -16.36
CA ILE A 220 -0.16 12.63 -16.74
C ILE A 220 -1.37 13.24 -17.48
N TYR A 221 -1.91 14.37 -17.04
CA TYR A 221 -2.96 15.10 -17.77
C TYR A 221 -2.48 15.49 -19.18
N GLU A 222 -1.28 16.06 -19.29
CA GLU A 222 -0.65 16.42 -20.57
C GLU A 222 -0.45 15.20 -21.47
N ILE A 223 0.07 14.10 -20.93
CA ILE A 223 0.28 12.83 -21.66
C ILE A 223 -1.03 12.24 -22.18
N LEU A 224 -2.11 12.37 -21.42
CA LEU A 224 -3.43 11.85 -21.79
C LEU A 224 -4.27 12.85 -22.59
N GLY A 225 -3.77 14.07 -22.81
CA GLY A 225 -4.48 15.12 -23.55
C GLY A 225 -5.78 15.57 -22.87
N LEU A 226 -5.83 15.53 -21.53
CA LEU A 226 -7.01 15.89 -20.74
C LEU A 226 -6.83 17.25 -20.08
N GLU A 227 -7.93 17.98 -19.90
CA GLU A 227 -7.94 19.25 -19.16
C GLU A 227 -7.97 18.99 -17.65
N THR A 228 -7.24 19.80 -16.88
CA THR A 228 -7.35 19.79 -15.42
C THR A 228 -8.59 20.57 -15.02
N ASP A 229 -9.35 20.09 -14.02
CA ASP A 229 -10.55 20.75 -13.48
C ASP A 229 -10.28 22.15 -12.86
N ALA A 230 -9.04 22.67 -12.96
CA ALA A 230 -8.63 24.03 -12.59
C ALA A 230 -9.06 25.12 -13.62
N GLY A 231 -9.95 24.78 -14.56
CA GLY A 231 -10.44 25.65 -15.63
C GLY A 231 -11.56 26.61 -15.22
N ASN A 232 -11.43 27.36 -14.12
CA ASN A 232 -12.22 28.59 -13.92
C ASN A 232 -11.41 29.76 -13.36
N GLY A 233 -10.13 29.82 -13.70
CA GLY A 233 -9.28 30.96 -13.36
C GLY A 233 -7.81 30.74 -13.66
N LEU A 234 -7.44 30.48 -14.91
CA LEU A 234 -6.06 30.65 -15.34
C LEU A 234 -6.05 31.38 -16.68
N SER A 235 -6.00 32.71 -16.56
CA SER A 235 -5.34 33.57 -17.53
C SER A 235 -3.98 32.99 -17.90
N ASN A 236 -3.56 33.20 -19.15
CA ASN A 236 -2.21 33.00 -19.66
C ASN A 236 -1.14 33.74 -18.83
N SER A 237 -0.83 33.29 -17.62
CA SER A 237 0.45 33.57 -16.96
C SER A 237 1.36 32.38 -17.20
N THR A 238 2.10 32.51 -18.29
CA THR A 238 3.48 32.03 -18.47
C THR A 238 4.10 31.36 -17.23
N LEU A 239 4.33 30.04 -17.33
CA LEU A 239 5.57 29.30 -17.02
C LEU A 239 6.46 29.64 -15.79
N GLU A 240 6.11 30.55 -14.87
CA GLU A 240 6.99 31.02 -13.79
C GLU A 240 6.40 30.93 -12.35
N ASP A 241 5.10 30.65 -12.15
CA ASP A 241 4.48 30.81 -10.81
C ASP A 241 4.26 29.54 -9.96
N ASN A 242 4.77 28.36 -10.35
CA ASN A 242 4.68 27.14 -9.53
C ASN A 242 6.06 26.56 -9.19
N VAL A 243 6.94 27.41 -8.64
CA VAL A 243 8.12 26.93 -7.93
C VAL A 243 7.63 26.19 -6.68
N TYR A 244 7.87 24.87 -6.59
CA TYR A 244 7.55 24.09 -5.38
C TYR A 244 8.10 24.80 -4.13
N ARG A 245 7.37 24.80 -3.00
CA ARG A 245 7.77 25.54 -1.77
C ARG A 245 9.21 25.24 -1.35
N TYR A 246 9.60 23.96 -1.34
CA TYR A 246 10.98 23.55 -1.04
C TYR A 246 11.99 24.20 -2.00
N MET A 247 11.65 24.32 -3.29
CA MET A 247 12.50 24.97 -4.31
C MET A 247 12.57 26.49 -4.13
N GLN A 248 11.47 27.14 -3.73
CA GLN A 248 11.51 28.58 -3.39
C GLN A 248 12.40 28.82 -2.17
N ASN A 249 12.31 27.95 -1.16
CA ASN A 249 13.14 28.06 0.02
C ASN A 249 14.61 27.71 -0.28
N LEU A 250 14.90 26.73 -1.15
CA LEU A 250 16.25 26.45 -1.66
C LEU A 250 16.86 27.67 -2.36
N GLN A 251 16.07 28.37 -3.18
CA GLN A 251 16.49 29.62 -3.82
C GLN A 251 16.79 30.76 -2.82
N ARG A 252 16.14 30.76 -1.65
CA ARG A 252 16.40 31.72 -0.56
C ARG A 252 17.65 31.38 0.24
N VAL A 253 17.92 30.10 0.51
CA VAL A 253 19.09 29.68 1.30
C VAL A 253 20.38 29.62 0.49
N LEU A 254 20.33 29.36 -0.83
CA LEU A 254 21.52 29.22 -1.66
C LEU A 254 22.45 30.46 -1.64
N PRO A 255 21.96 31.71 -1.76
CA PRO A 255 22.81 32.89 -1.61
C PRO A 255 23.43 33.03 -0.21
N VAL A 256 22.73 32.59 0.84
CA VAL A 256 23.22 32.62 2.22
C VAL A 256 24.35 31.61 2.39
N LEU A 257 24.20 30.40 1.87
CA LEU A 257 25.24 29.37 1.85
C LEU A 257 26.51 29.86 1.13
N ARG A 258 26.34 30.52 -0.02
CA ARG A 258 27.45 31.13 -0.77
C ARG A 258 28.15 32.26 -0.01
N ALA A 259 27.40 33.08 0.71
CA ALA A 259 27.97 34.19 1.49
C ALA A 259 28.76 33.71 2.71
N LEU A 260 28.51 32.48 3.17
CA LEU A 260 29.22 31.81 4.25
C LEU A 260 30.38 30.94 3.76
N ASP A 261 30.69 30.97 2.46
CA ASP A 261 31.71 30.11 1.83
C ASP A 261 31.51 28.61 2.12
N ILE A 262 30.24 28.19 2.29
CA ILE A 262 29.88 26.77 2.43
C ILE A 262 29.93 26.13 1.04
N GLU A 263 30.64 25.02 0.92
CA GLU A 263 30.81 24.27 -0.32
C GLU A 263 29.68 23.24 -0.52
N SER A 264 29.30 22.52 0.55
CA SER A 264 28.23 21.53 0.51
C SER A 264 27.44 21.44 1.80
N VAL A 265 26.19 20.98 1.70
CA VAL A 265 25.33 20.66 2.86
C VAL A 265 24.76 19.27 2.70
N GLU A 266 24.92 18.44 3.73
CA GLU A 266 24.38 17.08 3.81
C GLU A 266 23.29 17.02 4.88
N VAL A 267 22.16 16.40 4.56
CA VAL A 267 21.07 16.15 5.52
C VAL A 267 20.75 14.68 5.53
N CYS A 268 20.98 14.02 6.66
CA CYS A 268 20.71 12.60 6.83
C CYS A 268 19.36 12.40 7.50
N PHE A 269 18.64 11.35 7.12
CA PHE A 269 17.39 10.98 7.78
C PHE A 269 17.24 9.47 7.87
N ASP A 270 16.58 9.01 8.94
CA ASP A 270 16.30 7.61 9.20
C ASP A 270 14.94 7.48 9.88
N GLY A 271 14.16 6.49 9.45
CA GLY A 271 12.90 6.13 10.05
C GLY A 271 12.68 4.63 10.08
N SER A 272 11.89 4.19 11.05
CA SER A 272 11.39 2.82 11.18
C SER A 272 10.19 2.75 12.12
N GLY A 273 9.38 1.69 11.99
CA GLY A 273 8.20 1.46 12.80
C GLY A 273 7.07 2.43 12.46
N ASP A 274 6.96 3.51 13.21
CA ASP A 274 6.02 4.62 13.03
C ASP A 274 6.71 5.98 13.23
N SER A 275 8.04 5.97 13.28
CA SER A 275 8.87 7.10 13.70
C SER A 275 9.94 7.35 12.65
N GLY A 276 10.19 8.61 12.34
CA GLY A 276 11.29 9.01 11.48
C GLY A 276 11.61 10.48 11.70
N SER A 277 12.90 10.79 11.63
CA SER A 277 13.41 12.14 11.79
C SER A 277 14.59 12.38 10.87
N ILE A 278 14.85 13.65 10.58
CA ILE A 278 16.16 14.09 10.13
C ILE A 278 17.13 13.90 11.30
N ASP A 279 18.24 13.21 11.06
CA ASP A 279 19.27 12.92 12.05
C ASP A 279 20.15 14.15 12.30
N GLY A 280 20.37 14.96 11.26
CA GLY A 280 21.16 16.18 11.34
C GLY A 280 21.36 16.87 10.00
N VAL A 281 21.76 18.13 10.07
CA VAL A 281 22.20 18.96 8.94
C VAL A 281 23.68 19.26 9.16
N TYR A 282 24.52 18.88 8.21
CA TYR A 282 25.98 19.00 8.28
C TYR A 282 26.48 19.92 7.17
N PHE A 283 27.31 20.90 7.55
CA PHE A 283 27.85 21.88 6.62
C PHE A 283 29.32 21.60 6.36
N GLN A 284 29.77 21.83 5.13
CA GLN A 284 31.18 21.73 4.78
C GLN A 284 31.61 22.98 4.01
N PRO A 285 32.53 23.81 4.55
CA PRO A 285 32.93 23.84 5.97
C PRO A 285 31.76 24.20 6.91
N GLU A 286 31.91 23.86 8.19
CA GLU A 286 30.98 24.30 9.25
C GLU A 286 31.05 25.84 9.41
N PRO A 287 29.90 26.55 9.45
CA PRO A 287 29.89 27.99 9.63
C PRO A 287 30.32 28.39 11.05
N ASP A 288 31.12 29.45 11.15
CA ASP A 288 31.59 29.98 12.43
C ASP A 288 30.47 30.58 13.29
N GLU A 289 29.38 31.03 12.66
CA GLU A 289 28.23 31.66 13.32
C GLU A 289 26.90 31.12 12.78
N GLN A 290 25.90 31.04 13.65
CA GLN A 290 24.55 30.65 13.27
C GLN A 290 23.82 31.82 12.60
N VAL A 291 23.52 31.68 11.32
CA VAL A 291 22.80 32.71 10.54
C VAL A 291 21.30 32.42 10.51
N MET A 292 20.50 33.48 10.55
CA MET A 292 19.06 33.42 10.43
C MET A 292 18.63 33.65 8.98
N VAL A 293 17.73 32.81 8.46
CA VAL A 293 17.21 32.89 7.09
C VAL A 293 15.69 32.84 7.08
N GLU A 294 15.10 33.68 6.24
CA GLU A 294 13.66 33.71 6.03
C GLU A 294 13.23 32.62 5.03
N ILE A 295 12.31 31.75 5.45
CA ILE A 295 11.67 30.74 4.60
C ILE A 295 10.15 30.81 4.70
N VAL A 296 9.46 30.28 3.69
CA VAL A 296 8.02 30.08 3.75
C VAL A 296 7.74 28.72 4.37
N ARG A 297 7.07 28.68 5.52
CA ARG A 297 6.73 27.45 6.24
C ARG A 297 5.24 27.13 6.10
N ARG A 298 4.93 25.86 5.83
CA ARG A 298 3.56 25.35 5.81
C ARG A 298 3.19 24.80 7.19
N GLN A 299 2.12 25.30 7.77
CA GLN A 299 1.54 24.76 9.00
C GLN A 299 0.17 24.18 8.73
N ARG A 300 -0.08 22.98 9.26
CA ARG A 300 -1.40 22.34 9.28
C ARG A 300 -1.95 22.42 10.70
N HIS A 301 -3.10 23.05 10.85
CA HIS A 301 -3.82 23.04 12.13
C HIS A 301 -5.25 22.59 11.91
N PHE A 302 -5.81 21.89 12.90
CA PHE A 302 -7.19 21.45 12.83
C PHE A 302 -8.10 22.54 13.36
N ASP A 303 -8.93 23.11 12.49
CA ASP A 303 -9.99 24.03 12.91
C ASP A 303 -11.13 23.21 13.52
N HIS A 304 -11.24 23.24 14.84
CA HIS A 304 -12.28 22.53 15.60
C HIS A 304 -13.71 23.04 15.30
N GLN A 305 -13.88 24.30 14.88
CA GLN A 305 -15.18 24.88 14.57
C GLN A 305 -15.64 24.44 13.17
N GLN A 306 -14.73 24.45 12.20
CA GLN A 306 -15.02 24.06 10.81
C GLN A 306 -14.78 22.57 10.54
N ARG A 307 -14.30 21.81 11.55
CA ARG A 307 -13.94 20.39 11.51
C ARG A 307 -13.10 20.01 10.29
N ARG A 308 -12.17 20.88 9.90
CA ARG A 308 -11.30 20.68 8.75
C ARG A 308 -9.87 21.06 9.09
N TRP A 309 -8.93 20.40 8.44
CA TRP A 309 -7.54 20.81 8.45
C TRP A 309 -7.39 22.07 7.61
N ILE A 310 -6.89 23.14 8.22
CA ILE A 310 -6.52 24.37 7.54
C ILE A 310 -5.01 24.35 7.33
N VAL A 311 -4.61 24.67 6.11
CA VAL A 311 -3.21 24.83 5.73
C VAL A 311 -2.94 26.32 5.62
N THR A 312 -1.97 26.82 6.36
CA THR A 312 -1.50 28.21 6.30
C THR A 312 -0.02 28.23 5.93
N GLU A 313 0.35 29.17 5.07
CA GLU A 313 1.75 29.41 4.70
C GLU A 313 2.15 30.78 5.26
N ASN A 314 3.20 30.81 6.06
CA ASN A 314 3.69 32.02 6.71
C ASN A 314 5.19 32.16 6.47
N SER A 315 5.65 33.39 6.30
CA SER A 315 7.08 33.68 6.32
C SER A 315 7.59 33.58 7.75
N VAL A 316 8.66 32.81 7.96
CA VAL A 316 9.29 32.61 9.26
C VAL A 316 10.79 32.78 9.12
N ASN A 317 11.43 33.31 10.17
CA ASN A 317 12.87 33.47 10.23
C ASN A 317 13.45 32.38 11.17
N LEU A 318 14.27 31.49 10.63
CA LEU A 318 14.79 30.31 11.32
C LEU A 318 16.32 30.29 11.24
N ALA A 319 16.98 29.53 12.11
CA ALA A 319 18.39 29.26 11.92
C ALA A 319 18.61 28.51 10.60
N LEU A 320 19.75 28.74 9.94
CA LEU A 320 20.05 28.15 8.63
C LEU A 320 19.93 26.61 8.64
N SER A 321 20.38 25.96 9.71
CA SER A 321 20.22 24.51 9.91
C SER A 321 18.75 24.08 9.98
N GLU A 322 17.94 24.76 10.79
CA GLU A 322 16.50 24.48 10.93
C GLU A 322 15.74 24.76 9.63
N ALA A 323 16.13 25.80 8.89
CA ALA A 323 15.55 26.12 7.59
C ALA A 323 15.83 25.03 6.56
N ILE A 324 17.06 24.51 6.53
CA ILE A 324 17.44 23.39 5.65
C ILE A 324 16.73 22.10 6.06
N GLU A 325 16.56 21.85 7.37
CA GLU A 325 15.77 20.71 7.88
C GLU A 325 14.30 20.79 7.41
N GLU A 326 13.65 21.96 7.53
CA GLU A 326 12.27 22.16 7.04
C GLU A 326 12.16 21.98 5.51
N ILE A 327 13.17 22.45 4.76
CA ILE A 327 13.26 22.23 3.30
C ILE A 327 13.36 20.73 2.99
N ALA A 328 14.17 19.98 3.74
CA ALA A 328 14.33 18.55 3.57
C ALA A 328 13.03 17.79 3.87
N TYR A 329 12.32 18.11 4.95
CA TYR A 329 10.99 17.54 5.22
C TYR A 329 9.98 17.87 4.12
N ASP A 330 9.95 19.11 3.65
CA ASP A 330 9.07 19.54 2.57
C ASP A 330 9.36 18.75 1.28
N TRP A 331 10.64 18.55 0.95
CA TRP A 331 11.01 17.79 -0.25
C TRP A 331 10.75 16.30 -0.08
N LEU A 332 10.99 15.73 1.11
CA LEU A 332 10.63 14.35 1.46
C LEU A 332 9.12 14.11 1.31
N GLU A 333 8.25 15.02 1.75
CA GLU A 333 6.79 14.91 1.54
C GLU A 333 6.44 14.87 0.04
N GLU A 334 7.11 15.70 -0.78
CA GLU A 334 6.91 15.72 -2.24
C GLU A 334 7.38 14.44 -2.95
N THR A 335 8.32 13.68 -2.37
CA THR A 335 8.72 12.37 -2.93
C THR A 335 7.57 11.34 -2.88
N GLY A 336 6.63 11.50 -1.95
CA GLY A 336 5.55 10.54 -1.70
C GLY A 336 6.03 9.18 -1.17
N VAL A 337 7.30 9.08 -0.76
CA VAL A 337 7.90 7.88 -0.19
C VAL A 337 7.57 7.80 1.31
N ASP A 338 7.00 6.67 1.73
CA ASP A 338 6.76 6.38 3.15
C ASP A 338 8.03 5.82 3.78
N TRP A 339 8.96 6.71 4.15
CA TRP A 339 10.29 6.36 4.65
C TRP A 339 10.34 6.10 6.16
N TYR A 340 9.25 6.35 6.90
CA TYR A 340 9.25 6.25 8.37
C TYR A 340 8.34 5.13 8.90
N ASN A 341 7.37 4.64 8.12
CA ASN A 341 6.50 3.54 8.58
C ASN A 341 7.05 2.15 8.24
N GLY A 342 6.68 1.16 9.06
CA GLY A 342 6.99 -0.26 8.84
C GLY A 342 8.46 -0.58 9.06
N GLU A 343 9.13 -1.12 8.05
CA GLU A 343 10.58 -1.30 8.07
C GLU A 343 11.33 0.03 7.92
N GLY A 344 10.59 1.08 7.53
CA GLY A 344 11.09 2.42 7.31
C GLY A 344 12.12 2.50 6.19
N GLY A 345 13.04 3.43 6.34
CA GLY A 345 13.86 3.93 5.26
C GLY A 345 14.87 4.93 5.78
N TYR A 346 15.84 5.23 4.95
CA TYR A 346 16.92 6.15 5.27
C TYR A 346 17.40 6.82 3.99
N GLY A 347 18.19 7.87 4.12
CA GLY A 347 18.78 8.50 2.97
C GLY A 347 19.41 9.83 3.29
N GLU A 348 19.70 10.57 2.22
CA GLU A 348 20.42 11.82 2.31
C GLU A 348 19.91 12.84 1.28
N MET A 349 19.90 14.11 1.70
CA MET A 349 19.82 15.26 0.81
C MET A 349 21.20 15.92 0.74
N MET A 350 21.70 16.16 -0.47
CA MET A 350 22.98 16.84 -0.70
C MET A 350 22.76 18.12 -1.50
N ILE A 351 23.30 19.23 -1.00
CA ILE A 351 23.35 20.52 -1.70
C ILE A 351 24.79 20.77 -2.10
N ASP A 352 25.04 20.89 -3.41
CA ASP A 352 26.29 21.42 -3.94
C ASP A 352 26.10 22.93 -4.17
N VAL A 353 26.77 23.75 -3.35
CA VAL A 353 26.57 25.20 -3.33
C VAL A 353 27.23 25.88 -4.54
N GLY A 354 28.37 25.33 -4.98
CA GLY A 354 29.12 25.83 -6.12
C GLY A 354 28.32 25.69 -7.41
N ASP A 355 27.84 24.48 -7.69
CA ASP A 355 27.05 24.18 -8.88
C ASP A 355 25.57 24.60 -8.73
N GLY A 356 25.12 24.90 -7.50
CA GLY A 356 23.72 25.20 -7.21
C GLY A 356 22.81 23.99 -7.44
N GLN A 357 23.33 22.79 -7.21
CA GLN A 357 22.62 21.53 -7.40
C GLN A 357 22.13 20.98 -6.07
N VAL A 358 21.03 20.23 -6.12
CA VAL A 358 20.44 19.58 -4.96
C VAL A 358 19.98 18.19 -5.36
N THR A 359 20.36 17.18 -4.59
CA THR A 359 19.99 15.78 -4.82
C THR A 359 19.37 15.19 -3.55
N MET A 360 18.41 14.28 -3.71
CA MET A 360 17.77 13.56 -2.61
C MET A 360 17.76 12.07 -2.97
N GLU A 361 18.38 11.25 -2.13
CA GLU A 361 18.31 9.80 -2.20
C GLU A 361 17.42 9.29 -1.06
N VAL A 362 16.39 8.51 -1.39
CA VAL A 362 15.47 7.93 -0.41
C VAL A 362 15.44 6.41 -0.56
N ASN A 363 16.00 5.70 0.41
CA ASN A 363 16.03 4.24 0.47
C ASN A 363 14.89 3.71 1.36
N GLN A 364 14.26 2.62 0.94
CA GLN A 364 13.27 1.89 1.75
C GLN A 364 13.84 0.54 2.18
N ARG A 365 13.73 0.22 3.46
CA ARG A 365 14.10 -1.09 3.98
C ARG A 365 13.04 -2.13 3.59
N MET A 366 13.48 -3.35 3.32
CA MET A 366 12.62 -4.49 3.01
C MET A 366 13.12 -5.72 3.76
N ILE A 367 12.21 -6.40 4.46
CA ILE A 367 12.47 -7.73 5.01
C ILE A 367 11.72 -8.76 4.15
N GLU A 368 12.49 -9.70 3.59
CA GLU A 368 11.95 -10.92 2.99
C GLU A 368 12.36 -12.11 3.85
N THR A 369 11.39 -12.73 4.51
CA THR A 369 11.62 -13.96 5.28
C THR A 369 11.06 -15.15 4.51
N SER A 370 11.93 -16.11 4.21
CA SER A 370 11.57 -17.45 3.75
C SER A 370 11.90 -18.47 4.84
N THR A 371 11.15 -19.56 4.88
CA THR A 371 11.41 -20.65 5.81
C THR A 371 11.33 -21.95 5.03
N GLU A 372 12.47 -22.60 4.90
CA GLU A 372 12.60 -23.91 4.27
C GLU A 372 12.91 -24.93 5.37
N VAL A 373 12.11 -26.00 5.41
CA VAL A 373 12.38 -27.15 6.27
C VAL A 373 13.05 -28.20 5.38
N TYR A 374 14.34 -28.42 5.62
CA TYR A 374 15.13 -29.37 4.81
C TYR A 374 14.75 -30.82 5.14
N ARG A 375 14.87 -31.23 6.41
CA ARG A 375 14.43 -32.53 6.91
C ARG A 375 14.30 -32.53 8.43
N THR A 376 13.47 -33.43 8.94
CA THR A 376 13.38 -33.78 10.36
C THR A 376 14.04 -35.14 10.53
N VAL A 377 14.91 -35.30 11.52
CA VAL A 377 15.55 -36.60 11.82
C VAL A 377 15.32 -36.99 13.26
N ASP A 378 15.23 -38.29 13.50
CA ASP A 378 15.21 -38.86 14.85
C ASP A 378 16.60 -38.68 15.50
N ILE A 379 16.62 -38.24 16.75
CA ILE A 379 17.87 -37.90 17.44
C ILE A 379 18.63 -39.15 17.92
N GLU A 380 17.94 -40.26 18.15
CA GLU A 380 18.51 -41.51 18.62
C GLU A 380 18.97 -42.39 17.46
N THR A 381 18.24 -42.38 16.33
CA THR A 381 18.52 -43.25 15.19
C THR A 381 19.17 -42.52 14.00
N GLY A 382 18.98 -41.21 13.87
CA GLY A 382 19.48 -40.40 12.76
C GLY A 382 18.69 -40.57 11.45
N GLU A 383 17.58 -41.30 11.47
CA GLU A 383 16.73 -41.54 10.30
C GLU A 383 15.77 -40.36 10.05
N ASP A 384 15.42 -40.12 8.79
CA ASP A 384 14.46 -39.08 8.43
C ASP A 384 13.06 -39.44 8.98
N ILE A 385 12.42 -38.47 9.64
CA ILE A 385 11.04 -38.55 10.12
C ILE A 385 10.14 -37.87 9.08
N GLU A 386 9.21 -38.63 8.47
CA GLU A 386 8.22 -38.15 7.48
C GLU A 386 7.30 -37.05 8.00
#